data_AF-A0AAN8T7A8-F1
#
_entry.id   AF-A0AAN8T7A8-F1
#
_cell.length_a   1.000
_cell.length_b   1.000
_cell.length_c   1.000
_cell.angle_alpha   90.00
_cell.angle_beta   90.00
_cell.angle_gamma   90.00
#
_symmetry.space_group_name_H-M   'P 1'
#
loop_
_entity.id
_entity.type
_entity.pdbx_description
1 polymer ?
#
loop_
_entity_poly.entity_id
_entity_poly.type
_entity_poly.pdbx_seq_one_letter_code
_entity_poly.pdbx_strand_id
1 'polypeptide(L)'
;MTVPTVQPHFVLFPFMAQGHMIPMMDIARLLAQRGVIITILTTHLNANRFKKVVDRAVEIGLKIQVVHLYFPSLEAGLPEGCENFDMLPSMEFGVKFLDATRDFNPKWKKCCKK
;
A
#
# COMPACT_ATOMS: atom_id res chain seq x y z
N MET A 1 -8.74 -11.46 -36.39
CA MET A 1 -9.62 -11.25 -35.24
C MET A 1 -8.74 -11.10 -34.01
N THR A 2 -8.52 -9.88 -33.53
CA THR A 2 -7.78 -9.65 -32.28
C THR A 2 -8.76 -9.78 -31.13
N VAL A 3 -8.62 -10.83 -30.33
CA VAL A 3 -9.36 -10.92 -29.06
C VAL A 3 -8.84 -9.79 -28.17
N PRO A 4 -9.69 -8.89 -27.64
CA PRO A 4 -9.26 -7.88 -26.70
C PRO A 4 -8.66 -8.57 -25.48
N THR A 5 -7.34 -8.49 -25.32
CA THR A 5 -6.68 -8.97 -24.12
C THR A 5 -6.89 -7.94 -23.03
N VAL A 6 -7.83 -8.21 -22.11
CA VAL A 6 -7.98 -7.37 -20.92
C VAL A 6 -6.69 -7.48 -20.11
N GLN A 7 -6.01 -6.35 -19.94
CA GLN A 7 -4.81 -6.29 -19.12
C GLN A 7 -5.20 -6.51 -17.65
N PRO A 8 -4.63 -7.52 -16.95
CA PRO A 8 -4.97 -7.75 -15.55
C PRO A 8 -4.58 -6.56 -14.68
N HIS A 9 -5.41 -6.26 -13.69
CA HIS A 9 -5.19 -5.18 -12.73
C HIS A 9 -5.30 -5.72 -11.30
N PHE A 10 -4.21 -5.63 -10.54
CA PHE A 10 -4.15 -6.09 -9.16
C PHE A 10 -4.06 -4.91 -8.21
N VAL A 11 -4.77 -5.04 -7.10
CA VAL A 11 -4.67 -4.14 -5.96
C VAL A 11 -3.91 -4.86 -4.87
N LEU A 12 -2.80 -4.27 -4.45
CA LEU A 12 -1.94 -4.77 -3.38
C LEU A 12 -2.13 -3.89 -2.15
N PHE A 13 -2.45 -4.49 -1.01
CA PHE A 13 -2.62 -3.79 0.25
C PHE A 13 -1.74 -4.46 1.31
N PRO A 14 -0.43 -4.12 1.35
CA PRO A 14 0.47 -4.65 2.36
C PRO A 14 0.05 -4.19 3.76
N PHE A 15 0.21 -5.07 4.74
CA PHE A 15 0.18 -4.66 6.14
C PHE A 15 1.32 -3.66 6.41
N MET A 16 1.05 -2.62 7.19
CA MET A 16 1.98 -1.51 7.48
C MET A 16 3.08 -1.92 8.47
N ALA A 17 3.87 -2.92 8.10
CA ALA A 17 5.10 -3.34 8.77
C ALA A 17 6.14 -3.68 7.70
N GLN A 18 7.41 -3.32 7.92
CA GLN A 18 8.46 -3.44 6.90
C GLN A 18 8.60 -4.86 6.32
N GLY A 19 8.47 -5.89 7.17
CA GLY A 19 8.52 -7.30 6.76
C GLY A 19 7.39 -7.72 5.80
N HIS A 20 6.29 -6.97 5.74
CA HIS A 20 5.20 -7.18 4.77
C HIS A 20 5.31 -6.21 3.58
N MET A 21 5.68 -4.95 3.83
CA MET A 21 5.73 -3.93 2.81
C MET A 21 6.81 -4.17 1.77
N ILE A 22 8.04 -4.52 2.19
CA ILE A 22 9.17 -4.71 1.27
C ILE A 22 8.88 -5.85 0.28
N PRO A 23 8.49 -7.07 0.71
CA PRO A 23 8.17 -8.14 -0.23
C PRO A 23 7.00 -7.80 -1.16
N MET A 24 6.02 -7.04 -0.68
CA MET A 24 4.87 -6.62 -1.49
C MET A 24 5.28 -5.60 -2.56
N MET A 25 6.29 -4.75 -2.33
CA MET A 25 6.85 -3.90 -3.39
C MET A 25 7.59 -4.72 -4.45
N ASP A 26 8.31 -5.77 -4.04
CA ASP A 26 8.97 -6.68 -4.98
C ASP A 26 7.94 -7.44 -5.84
N ILE A 27 6.86 -7.94 -5.22
CA ILE A 27 5.75 -8.57 -5.92
C ILE A 27 5.10 -7.59 -6.89
N ALA A 28 4.84 -6.34 -6.48
CA ALA A 28 4.30 -5.29 -7.34
C ALA A 28 5.15 -5.11 -8.60
N ARG A 29 6.48 -5.02 -8.42
CA ARG A 29 7.42 -4.85 -9.52
C ARG A 29 7.46 -6.07 -10.44
N LEU A 30 7.51 -7.28 -9.88
CA LEU A 30 7.53 -8.53 -10.65
C LEU A 30 6.26 -8.75 -11.47
N LEU A 31 5.09 -8.35 -10.94
CA LEU A 31 3.83 -8.39 -11.69
C LEU A 31 3.80 -7.32 -12.78
N ALA A 32 4.21 -6.09 -12.47
CA ALA A 32 4.22 -5.00 -13.44
C ALA A 32 5.17 -5.28 -14.62
N GLN A 33 6.32 -5.93 -14.37
CA GLN A 33 7.23 -6.41 -15.42
C GLN A 33 6.60 -7.42 -16.38
N ARG A 34 5.53 -8.12 -15.95
CA ARG A 34 4.73 -9.02 -16.80
C ARG A 34 3.55 -8.33 -17.47
N GLY A 35 3.52 -6.99 -17.47
CA GLY A 35 2.47 -6.21 -18.10
C GLY A 35 1.18 -6.11 -17.29
N VAL A 36 1.21 -6.38 -15.99
CA VAL A 36 0.06 -6.21 -15.08
C VAL A 36 -0.02 -4.77 -14.59
N ILE A 37 -1.22 -4.20 -14.48
CA ILE A 37 -1.44 -2.91 -13.81
C ILE A 37 -1.47 -3.14 -12.31
N ILE A 38 -0.71 -2.38 -11.53
CA ILE A 38 -0.63 -2.53 -10.08
C ILE A 38 -1.06 -1.26 -9.37
N THR A 39 -1.91 -1.42 -8.36
CA THR A 39 -2.26 -0.36 -7.41
C THR A 39 -1.84 -0.76 -6.02
N ILE A 40 -0.97 0.02 -5.41
CA ILE A 40 -0.55 -0.18 -4.03
C ILE A 40 -1.38 0.75 -3.16
N LEU A 41 -2.14 0.16 -2.24
CA LEU A 41 -2.82 0.89 -1.18
C LEU A 41 -1.89 0.98 0.02
N THR A 42 -1.64 2.19 0.51
CA THR A 42 -0.79 2.41 1.69
C THR A 42 -1.11 3.76 2.31
N THR A 43 -0.51 4.09 3.44
CA THR A 43 -0.71 5.37 4.12
C THR A 43 0.32 6.41 3.66
N HIS A 44 0.15 7.68 4.03
CA HIS A 44 0.99 8.76 3.51
C HIS A 44 2.47 8.60 3.89
N LEU A 45 2.77 8.32 5.17
CA LEU A 45 4.14 8.17 5.64
C LEU A 45 4.78 6.88 5.12
N ASN A 46 3.97 5.83 4.97
CA ASN A 46 4.43 4.58 4.39
C ASN A 46 4.72 4.68 2.89
N ALA A 47 3.98 5.49 2.12
CA ALA A 47 4.27 5.77 0.72
C ALA A 47 5.64 6.44 0.55
N ASN A 48 5.98 7.39 1.43
CA ASN A 48 7.25 8.10 1.38
C ASN A 48 8.46 7.17 1.51
N ARG A 49 8.33 6.07 2.27
CA ARG A 49 9.39 5.06 2.44
C ARG A 49 9.77 4.36 1.13
N PHE A 50 8.82 4.20 0.21
CA PHE A 50 9.02 3.47 -1.05
C PHE A 50 8.98 4.37 -2.29
N LYS A 51 8.84 5.69 -2.11
CA LYS A 51 8.69 6.66 -3.20
C LYS A 51 9.75 6.49 -4.29
N LYS A 52 11.03 6.45 -3.92
CA LYS A 52 12.14 6.29 -4.87
C LYS A 52 12.06 4.99 -5.69
N VAL A 53 11.62 3.90 -5.06
CA VAL A 53 11.50 2.59 -5.72
C VAL A 53 10.36 2.61 -6.73
N VAL A 54 9.22 3.21 -6.35
CA VAL A 54 8.05 3.37 -7.22
C VAL A 54 8.37 4.33 -8.37
N ASP A 55 8.95 5.50 -8.09
CA ASP A 55 9.32 6.48 -9.12
C ASP A 55 10.19 5.84 -10.20
N ARG A 56 11.25 5.11 -9.79
CA ARG A 56 12.13 4.40 -10.72
C ARG A 56 11.40 3.35 -11.55
N ALA A 57 10.45 2.63 -10.95
CA ALA A 57 9.64 1.64 -11.66
C ALA A 57 8.77 2.31 -12.74
N VAL A 58 8.17 3.45 -12.42
CA VAL A 58 7.36 4.24 -13.35
C VAL A 58 8.23 4.84 -14.47
N GLU A 59 9.42 5.34 -14.16
CA GLU A 59 10.38 5.89 -15.14
C GLU A 59 10.77 4.87 -16.23
N ILE A 60 10.89 3.58 -15.88
CA ILE A 60 11.16 2.51 -16.85
C ILE A 60 9.88 1.94 -17.49
N GLY A 61 8.73 2.59 -17.30
CA GLY A 61 7.46 2.26 -17.95
C GLY A 61 6.60 1.21 -17.26
N LEU A 62 6.90 0.83 -16.01
CA LEU A 62 6.03 -0.10 -15.27
C LEU A 62 4.75 0.60 -14.81
N LYS A 63 3.60 -0.08 -14.97
CA LYS A 63 2.28 0.43 -14.61
C LYS A 63 1.99 0.24 -13.12
N ILE A 64 2.63 1.02 -12.27
CA ILE A 64 2.44 1.01 -10.82
C ILE A 64 1.87 2.37 -10.38
N GLN A 65 0.77 2.34 -9.62
CA GLN A 65 0.20 3.51 -8.96
C GLN A 65 0.11 3.30 -7.44
N VAL A 66 0.26 4.37 -6.67
CA VAL A 66 0.13 4.37 -5.22
C VAL A 66 -1.07 5.20 -4.84
N VAL A 67 -1.95 4.66 -3.99
CA VAL A 67 -3.10 5.38 -3.44
C VAL A 67 -2.92 5.49 -1.94
N HIS A 68 -3.01 6.73 -1.46
CA HIS A 68 -2.90 7.03 -0.04
C HIS A 68 -4.23 6.83 0.67
N LEU A 69 -4.18 6.05 1.73
CA LEU A 69 -5.26 5.83 2.68
C LEU A 69 -4.95 6.59 3.97
N TYR A 70 -6.00 7.09 4.59
CA TYR A 70 -5.91 7.72 5.89
C TYR A 70 -5.78 6.64 6.96
N PHE A 71 -4.82 6.82 7.87
CA PHE A 71 -4.63 5.96 9.03
C PHE A 71 -5.02 6.72 10.30
N PRO A 72 -5.97 6.21 11.09
CA PRO A 72 -6.51 6.93 12.25
C PRO A 72 -5.61 6.76 13.49
N SER A 73 -4.36 7.24 13.44
CA SER A 73 -3.41 7.07 14.57
C SER A 73 -3.97 7.67 15.86
N LEU A 74 -4.37 8.95 15.82
CA LEU A 74 -4.80 9.68 17.01
C LEU A 74 -6.13 9.14 17.56
N GLU A 75 -7.07 8.82 16.68
CA GLU A 75 -8.39 8.29 17.02
C GLU A 75 -8.26 6.90 17.68
N ALA A 76 -7.25 6.12 17.29
CA ALA A 76 -6.93 4.84 17.91
C ALA A 76 -6.11 4.95 19.20
N GLY A 77 -5.76 6.17 19.64
CA GLY A 77 -4.94 6.41 20.82
C GLY A 77 -3.48 6.00 20.64
N LEU A 78 -2.97 6.10 19.41
CA LEU A 78 -1.56 5.99 19.06
C LEU A 78 -0.92 7.40 19.00
N PRO A 79 0.42 7.50 19.09
CA PRO A 79 1.11 8.75 18.82
C PRO A 79 0.81 9.29 17.42
N GLU A 80 0.83 10.62 17.29
CA GLU A 80 0.63 11.29 16.00
C GLU A 80 1.66 10.79 14.97
N GLY A 81 1.18 10.47 13.76
CA GLY A 81 2.04 9.99 12.68
C GLY A 81 2.53 8.55 12.83
N CYS A 82 2.06 7.79 13.83
CA CYS A 82 2.41 6.38 13.97
C CYS A 82 1.61 5.51 12.99
N GLU A 83 2.03 5.50 11.71
CA GLU A 83 1.36 4.77 10.62
C GLU A 83 2.02 3.42 10.29
N ASN A 84 3.18 3.09 10.88
CA ASN A 84 3.85 1.81 10.70
C ASN A 84 4.08 1.13 12.05
N PHE A 85 4.04 -0.20 12.06
CA PHE A 85 4.27 -0.98 13.28
C PHE A 85 5.67 -0.75 13.89
N ASP A 86 6.67 -0.43 13.06
CA ASP A 86 8.03 -0.11 13.52
C ASP A 86 8.17 1.27 14.17
N MET A 87 7.13 2.11 14.10
CA MET A 87 7.07 3.44 14.73
C MET A 87 6.46 3.42 16.13
N LEU A 88 5.96 2.26 16.59
CA LEU A 88 5.34 2.14 17.91
C LEU A 88 6.38 2.39 19.01
N PRO A 89 6.10 3.29 19.98
CA PRO A 89 7.04 3.56 21.08
C PRO A 89 7.29 2.35 21.98
N SER A 90 6.29 1.47 22.07
CA SER A 90 6.36 0.22 22.84
C SER A 90 5.33 -0.78 22.30
N MET A 91 5.47 -2.05 22.66
CA MET A 91 4.53 -3.11 22.26
C MET A 91 3.14 -2.97 22.88
N GLU A 92 2.95 -2.12 23.90
CA GLU A 92 1.65 -1.89 24.54
C GLU A 92 0.64 -1.27 23.55
N PHE A 93 1.14 -0.54 22.54
CA PHE A 93 0.34 0.07 21.49
C PHE A 93 -0.01 -0.90 20.36
N GLY A 94 0.54 -2.13 20.38
CA GLY A 94 0.38 -3.11 19.29
C GLY A 94 -1.08 -3.48 19.03
N VAL A 95 -1.87 -3.71 20.09
CA VAL A 95 -3.30 -4.04 19.96
C VAL A 95 -4.07 -2.86 19.36
N LYS A 96 -3.83 -1.64 19.85
CA LYS A 96 -4.44 -0.41 19.30
C LYS A 96 -4.11 -0.23 17.82
N PHE A 97 -2.87 -0.51 17.42
CA PHE A 97 -2.46 -0.46 16.02
C PHE A 97 -3.21 -1.47 15.16
N LEU A 98 -3.31 -2.72 15.63
CA LEU A 98 -4.07 -3.76 14.94
C LEU A 98 -5.56 -3.39 14.82
N ASP A 99 -6.16 -2.85 15.87
CA ASP A 99 -7.56 -2.39 15.84
C ASP A 99 -7.75 -1.24 14.84
N ALA A 100 -6.84 -0.26 14.83
CA ALA A 100 -6.84 0.85 13.86
C ALA A 100 -6.79 0.36 12.40
N THR A 101 -6.17 -0.80 12.14
CA THR A 101 -6.13 -1.36 10.77
C THR A 101 -7.50 -1.86 10.28
N ARG A 102 -8.43 -2.15 11.19
CA ARG A 102 -9.80 -2.57 10.85
C ARG A 102 -10.63 -1.40 10.31
N ASP A 103 -10.29 -0.19 10.73
CA ASP A 103 -10.94 1.06 10.32
C ASP A 103 -10.41 1.60 8.98
N PHE A 104 -9.60 0.82 8.25
CA PHE A 104 -9.40 0.99 6.81
C PHE A 104 -10.70 0.69 6.02
N ASN A 105 -11.75 1.46 6.29
CA ASN A 105 -13.06 1.34 5.68
C ASN A 105 -13.11 2.14 4.33
N PRO A 106 -14.21 2.07 3.57
CA PRO A 106 -14.36 1.39 2.29
C PRO A 106 -13.83 2.17 1.06
N LYS A 107 -12.95 3.17 1.22
CA LYS A 107 -12.47 4.01 0.09
C LYS A 107 -11.76 3.20 -1.00
N TRP A 108 -11.14 2.06 -0.66
CA TRP A 108 -10.54 1.14 -1.62
C TRP A 108 -11.56 0.61 -2.66
N LYS A 109 -12.86 0.51 -2.31
CA LYS A 109 -13.91 0.08 -3.25
C LYS A 109 -14.07 1.04 -4.43
N LYS A 110 -13.63 2.30 -4.31
CA LYS A 110 -13.55 3.25 -5.44
C LYS A 110 -12.34 3.00 -6.33
N CYS A 111 -11.26 2.43 -5.79
CA CYS A 111 -10.03 2.13 -6.54
C CYS A 111 -10.21 0.92 -7.46
N CYS A 112 -11.09 -0.03 -7.12
CA CYS A 112 -11.35 -1.24 -7.93
C CYS A 112 -12.41 -1.06 -9.03
N LYS A 113 -12.87 0.17 -9.30
CA LYS A 113 -13.90 0.48 -10.32
C LYS A 113 -13.34 1.11 -11.60
N LYS A 114 -12.02 1.11 -11.79
CA LYS A 114 -11.36 1.64 -13.00
C LYS A 114 -10.73 0.50 -13.78
#